data_AF-A0A3M2GT84-F1
#
_entry.id   AF-A0A3M2GT84-F1
#
_cell.length_a   1.000
_cell.length_b   1.000
_cell.length_c   1.000
_cell.angle_alpha   90.00
_cell.angle_beta   90.00
_cell.angle_gamma   90.00
#
_symmetry.space_group_name_H-M   'P 1'
#
loop_
_entity.id
_entity.type
_entity.pdbx_description
1 polymer ?
#
loop_
_entity_poly.entity_id
_entity_poly.type
_entity_poly.pdbx_seq_one_letter_code
_entity_poly.pdbx_strand_id
1 'polypeptide(L)' 'MREFFKGFVDLHLKKPVELSQSHLRDMLLLMLFLDYLGLDNPLGVYTLDLYPHLLEEFHLWHRSLGLERAGIDLLPCC' A
#
# COMPACT_ATOMS: atom_id res chain seq x y z
N MET A 1 4.69 -35.74 -11.46
CA MET A 1 4.79 -34.87 -12.66
C MET A 1 3.80 -33.70 -12.63
N ARG A 2 2.49 -33.93 -12.37
CA ARG A 2 1.46 -32.85 -12.30
C ARG A 2 1.75 -31.76 -11.26
N GLU A 3 2.17 -32.14 -10.06
CA GLU A 3 2.49 -31.19 -8.98
C GLU A 3 3.69 -30.28 -9.32
N PHE A 4 4.71 -30.83 -10.00
CA PHE A 4 5.86 -30.05 -10.46
C PHE A 4 5.45 -29.03 -11.53
N PHE A 5 4.60 -29.42 -12.48
CA PHE A 5 4.09 -28.52 -13.51
C PHE A 5 3.24 -27.40 -12.92
N LYS A 6 2.40 -27.71 -11.93
CA LYS A 6 1.60 -26.71 -11.21
C LYS A 6 2.50 -25.74 -10.44
N GLY A 7 3.50 -26.23 -9.72
CA GLY A 7 4.47 -25.40 -9.01
C GLY A 7 5.26 -24.49 -9.96
N PHE A 8 5.65 -24.99 -11.12
CA PHE A 8 6.32 -24.20 -12.16
C PHE A 8 5.42 -23.08 -12.70
N VAL A 9 4.16 -23.40 -13.02
CA VAL A 9 3.18 -22.41 -13.49
C VAL A 9 2.89 -21.35 -12.43
N ASP A 10 2.66 -21.76 -11.18
CA ASP A 10 2.39 -20.83 -10.08
C ASP A 10 3.59 -19.89 -9.83
N LEU A 11 4.83 -20.42 -9.90
CA LEU A 11 6.04 -19.62 -9.70
C LEU A 11 6.26 -18.62 -10.84
N HIS A 12 6.06 -19.01 -12.10
CA HIS A 12 6.39 -18.15 -13.24
C HIS A 12 5.27 -17.21 -13.67
N LEU A 13 4.00 -17.56 -13.43
CA LEU A 13 2.86 -16.79 -13.94
C LEU A 13 2.10 -16.09 -12.82
N LYS A 14 1.84 -16.77 -11.71
CA LYS A 14 1.00 -16.23 -10.62
C LYS A 14 1.80 -15.33 -9.68
N LYS A 15 2.95 -15.80 -9.20
CA LYS A 15 3.77 -15.06 -8.23
C LYS A 15 4.23 -13.68 -8.71
N PRO A 16 4.66 -13.48 -9.97
CA PRO A 16 5.07 -12.16 -10.44
C PRO A 16 3.91 -11.16 -10.48
N VAL A 17 2.70 -11.64 -10.81
CA VAL A 17 1.49 -10.82 -10.83
C VAL A 17 1.11 -10.41 -9.41
N GLU A 18 1.13 -11.34 -8.45
CA GLU A 18 0.88 -11.04 -7.03
C GLU A 18 1.86 -9.97 -6.50
N LEU A 19 3.15 -10.11 -6.82
CA LEU A 19 4.17 -9.14 -6.42
C LEU A 19 3.92 -7.76 -7.03
N SER A 20 3.62 -7.71 -8.34
CA SER A 20 3.32 -6.45 -9.02
C SER A 20 2.08 -5.78 -8.45
N GLN A 21 1.04 -6.53 -8.10
CA GLN A 21 -0.16 -6.00 -7.45
C GLN A 21 0.17 -5.44 -6.07
N SER A 22 1.01 -6.13 -5.28
CA SER A 22 1.47 -5.62 -3.99
C SER A 22 2.21 -4.29 -4.14
N HIS A 23 3.18 -4.22 -5.05
CA HIS A 23 3.94 -2.99 -5.29
C HIS A 23 3.05 -1.83 -5.74
N LEU A 24 2.07 -2.08 -6.61
CA LEU A 24 1.11 -1.05 -7.03
C LEU A 24 0.25 -0.56 -5.88
N ARG A 25 -0.21 -1.48 -5.01
CA ARG A 25 -0.97 -1.13 -3.80
C ARG A 25 -0.14 -0.28 -2.85
N ASP A 26 1.10 -0.68 -2.58
CA ASP A 26 2.00 0.07 -1.69
C ASP A 26 2.30 1.47 -2.24
N MET A 27 2.49 1.58 -3.56
CA MET A 27 2.75 2.86 -4.22
C MET A 27 1.52 3.76 -4.22
N LEU A 28 0.31 3.20 -4.37
CA LEU A 28 -0.95 3.94 -4.27
C LEU A 28 -1.13 4.52 -2.86
N LEU A 29 -0.95 3.70 -1.82
CA LEU A 29 -1.05 4.14 -0.43
C LEU A 29 -0.01 5.22 -0.12
N LEU A 30 1.22 5.05 -0.58
CA LEU A 30 2.25 6.08 -0.45
C LEU A 30 1.78 7.41 -1.08
N MET A 31 1.39 7.41 -2.36
CA MET A 31 0.99 8.63 -3.06
C MET A 31 -0.22 9.32 -2.44
N LEU A 32 -1.21 8.55 -2.01
CA LEU A 32 -2.43 9.10 -1.40
C LEU A 32 -2.17 9.69 -0.01
N PHE A 33 -1.18 9.17 0.73
CA PHE A 33 -0.93 9.56 2.11
C PHE A 33 0.44 10.23 2.32
N LEU A 34 1.04 10.83 1.27
CA LEU A 34 2.32 11.56 1.36
C LEU A 34 2.29 12.65 2.43
N ASP A 35 1.17 13.40 2.52
CA ASP A 35 0.99 14.44 3.54
C ASP A 35 1.23 13.86 4.93
N TYR A 36 0.68 12.66 5.21
CA TYR A 36 0.77 11.98 6.50
C TYR A 36 2.16 11.48 6.83
N LEU A 37 3.08 11.50 5.87
CA LEU A 37 4.49 11.21 6.07
C LEU A 37 5.34 12.49 6.15
N GLY A 38 4.69 13.67 6.13
CA GLY A 38 5.36 14.98 6.12
C GLY A 38 5.91 15.38 4.76
N LEU A 39 5.41 14.78 3.67
CA LEU A 39 5.80 15.06 2.30
C LEU A 39 4.68 15.77 1.56
N ASP A 40 5.02 16.65 0.62
CA ASP A 40 4.01 17.34 -0.19
C ASP A 40 3.26 16.35 -1.10
N ASN A 41 1.93 16.30 -0.99
CA ASN A 41 1.11 15.44 -1.82
C ASN A 41 0.49 16.20 -3.02
N PRO A 42 0.96 15.96 -4.26
CA PRO A 42 0.38 16.60 -5.44
C PRO A 42 -1.05 16.11 -5.76
N LEU A 43 -1.45 14.95 -5.23
CA LEU A 43 -2.76 14.34 -5.46
C LEU A 43 -3.74 14.55 -4.31
N GLY A 44 -3.29 15.09 -3.17
CA GLY A 44 -4.06 15.08 -1.91
C GLY A 44 -5.43 15.71 -2.08
N VAL A 45 -5.51 16.94 -2.58
CA VAL A 45 -6.78 17.66 -2.81
C VAL A 45 -7.72 16.92 -3.76
N TYR A 46 -7.18 16.24 -4.76
CA TYR A 46 -7.98 15.53 -5.77
C TYR A 46 -8.50 14.18 -5.30
N THR A 47 -7.97 13.66 -4.19
CA THR A 47 -8.20 12.29 -3.73
C THR A 47 -8.73 12.21 -2.30
N LEU A 48 -9.15 13.35 -1.71
CA LEU A 48 -9.72 13.42 -0.36
C LEU A 48 -10.89 12.45 -0.15
N ASP A 49 -11.72 12.24 -1.16
CA ASP A 49 -12.87 11.33 -1.09
C ASP A 49 -12.45 9.86 -0.87
N LEU A 50 -11.22 9.49 -1.23
CA LEU A 50 -10.70 8.13 -1.07
C LEU A 50 -10.15 7.87 0.32
N TYR A 51 -9.78 8.91 1.07
CA TYR A 51 -9.12 8.77 2.37
C TYR A 51 -9.94 7.95 3.37
N PRO A 52 -11.27 8.16 3.54
CA PRO A 52 -12.07 7.37 4.48
C PRO A 52 -12.11 5.88 4.15
N HIS A 53 -11.99 5.52 2.88
CA HIS A 53 -12.06 4.14 2.42
C HIS A 53 -10.74 3.39 2.59
N LEU A 54 -9.62 4.11 2.56
CA LEU A 54 -8.28 3.53 2.55
C LEU A 54 -7.52 3.74 3.86
N LEU A 55 -8.13 4.40 4.85
CA LEU A 55 -7.46 4.74 6.11
C LEU A 55 -7.03 3.50 6.90
N GLU A 56 -7.84 2.44 6.92
CA GLU A 56 -7.48 1.18 7.61
C GLU A 56 -6.33 0.46 6.89
N GLU A 57 -6.37 0.42 5.56
CA GLU A 57 -5.29 -0.17 4.75
C GLU A 57 -3.98 0.61 4.91
N PHE A 58 -4.07 1.95 4.95
CA PHE A 58 -2.95 2.80 5.30
C PHE A 58 -2.40 2.50 6.70
N HIS A 59 -3.26 2.24 7.69
CA HIS A 59 -2.82 1.88 9.04
C HIS A 59 -1.97 0.60 9.04
N LEU A 60 -2.46 -0.44 8.38
CA LEU A 60 -1.75 -1.72 8.27
C LEU A 60 -0.45 -1.58 7.48
N TRP A 61 -0.48 -0.83 6.38
CA TRP A 61 0.65 -0.63 5.50
C TRP A 61 1.78 0.17 6.18
N HIS A 62 1.50 1.34 6.77
CA HIS A 62 2.57 2.13 7.39
C HIS A 62 3.18 1.38 8.58
N ARG A 63 2.38 0.59 9.32
CA ARG A 63 2.89 -0.25 10.41
C ARG A 63 3.79 -1.38 9.87
N SER A 64 3.48 -1.93 8.70
CA SER A 64 4.34 -2.92 8.03
C SER A 64 5.71 -2.35 7.63
N LEU A 65 5.79 -1.03 7.43
CA LEU A 65 7.05 -0.32 7.17
C LEU A 65 7.84 -0.02 8.46
N GLY A 66 7.30 -0.34 9.64
CA GLY A 66 7.92 -0.04 10.94
C GLY A 66 7.82 1.42 11.36
N LEU A 67 6.89 2.19 10.79
CA LEU A 67 6.65 3.58 11.19
C LEU A 67 5.80 3.59 12.48
N GLU A 68 6.29 4.24 13.53
CA GLU A 68 5.60 4.28 14.83
C GLU A 68 4.38 5.22 14.84
N ARG A 69 4.42 6.30 14.04
CA ARG A 69 3.35 7.29 13.92
C ARG A 69 3.28 7.85 12.50
N ALA A 70 2.08 8.21 12.06
CA ALA A 70 1.90 9.13 10.94
C ALA A 70 2.33 10.55 11.38
N GLY A 71 3.14 11.22 10.57
CA GLY A 71 3.81 12.48 10.86
C GLY A 71 2.94 13.74 10.90
N ILE A 72 1.60 13.63 10.97
CA ILE A 72 0.70 14.78 11.17
C ILE A 72 -0.22 14.55 12.37
N ASP A 73 -0.33 15.56 13.23
CA ASP A 73 -1.22 15.58 14.41
C ASP A 73 -2.72 15.59 14.07
N LEU A 74 -3.10 15.94 12.83
CA LEU A 74 -4.49 16.12 12.42
C LEU A 74 -5.26 14.79 12.36
N LEU A 75 -4.56 13.68 12.10
CA LEU A 75 -5.10 12.33 12.12
C LEU A 75 -4.13 11.44 12.90
N PRO A 76 -4.38 11.20 14.20
CA PRO A 76 -3.61 10.23 14.97
C PRO A 76 -3.91 8.84 14.40
N CYS A 77 -3.13 8.44 13.40
CA CYS A 77 -3.15 7.11 12.85
C CYS A 77 -2.28 6.21 13.74
N CYS A 78 -2.76 6.04 14.99
CA CYS A 78 -2.40 5.11 16.06
C CYS A 78 -3.09 5.61 17.34
#